data_AF-A0A7C3X697-F1
#
_entry.id   AF-A0A7C3X697-F1
#
_cell.length_a   1.000
_cell.length_b   1.000
_cell.length_c   1.000
_cell.angle_alpha   90.00
_cell.angle_beta   90.00
_cell.angle_gamma   90.00
#
_symmetry.space_group_name_H-M   'P 1'
#
loop_
_entity.id
_entity.type
_entity.pdbx_description
1 polymer ?
#
loop_
_entity_poly.entity_id
_entity_poly.type
_entity_poly.pdbx_seq_one_letter_code
_entity_poly.pdbx_strand_id
1 'polypeptide(L)'
;MSKNRTLVIALALAAAVLAVVVAVGLTTRHSSSGSTGSPQAASTTALPPGHPTVNPTGASSADLSKMIAALKAKLAKNPKDINSLESLGTAYFMSEQYDSAQQQFDRALKLRPGDPYATTQLAMVYHAKGDDTKAVELINGVLAKDANCQEAHYDLAIIYFSQQNLDAAKAEWKKTAAIDPTTKIGQAAQNFVDLMEGRTPKPTTTP
;
A
#
# COMPACT_ATOMS: atom_id res chain seq x y z
N MET A 1 22.69 49.00 44.24
CA MET A 1 21.25 48.66 44.07
C MET A 1 20.95 48.46 42.59
N SER A 2 21.12 47.23 42.09
CA SER A 2 21.03 46.86 40.67
C SER A 2 20.02 45.71 40.47
N LYS A 3 18.73 45.97 40.73
CA LYS A 3 17.66 44.98 40.50
C LYS A 3 16.47 45.48 39.67
N ASN A 4 16.48 46.75 39.22
CA ASN A 4 15.32 47.34 38.52
C ASN A 4 15.52 47.54 37.00
N ARG A 5 16.65 47.11 36.42
CA ARG A 5 16.89 47.22 34.97
C ARG A 5 16.57 45.94 34.19
N THR A 6 16.63 44.78 34.84
CA THR A 6 16.37 43.48 34.19
C THR A 6 14.87 43.19 34.04
N LEU A 7 14.01 43.82 34.84
CA LEU A 7 12.56 43.57 34.81
C LEU A 7 11.82 44.33 33.70
N VAL A 8 12.39 45.40 33.14
CA VAL A 8 11.77 46.18 32.06
C VAL A 8 11.95 45.49 30.70
N ILE A 9 12.93 44.59 30.57
CA ILE A 9 13.20 43.86 29.33
C ILE A 9 12.35 42.58 29.21
N ALA A 10 11.74 42.12 30.31
CA ALA A 10 10.93 40.89 30.34
C ALA A 10 9.44 41.09 30.01
N LEU A 11 8.99 42.31 29.69
CA LEU A 11 7.59 42.64 29.44
C LEU A 11 7.31 43.25 28.06
N ALA A 12 8.20 43.01 27.10
CA ALA A 12 8.09 43.45 25.70
C ALA A 12 7.86 42.31 24.69
N LEU A 13 7.39 41.14 25.14
CA LEU A 13 7.07 39.98 24.28
C LEU A 13 5.63 39.49 24.41
N ALA A 14 4.69 40.41 24.63
CA ALA A 14 3.27 40.13 24.51
C ALA A 14 2.61 41.21 23.65
N ALA A 15 1.85 40.76 22.64
CA ALA A 15 0.98 41.53 21.76
C ALA A 15 1.64 42.34 20.63
N ALA A 16 1.90 41.70 19.48
CA ALA A 16 1.82 42.37 18.18
C ALA A 16 1.90 41.38 17.00
N VAL A 17 0.84 40.62 16.72
CA VAL A 17 0.52 40.24 15.32
C VAL A 17 -1.01 40.21 15.19
N LEU A 18 -1.60 41.40 15.04
CA LEU A 18 -2.96 41.57 14.53
C LEU A 18 -2.93 42.67 13.47
N ALA A 19 -3.53 42.37 12.33
CA ALA A 19 -3.97 43.28 11.28
C ALA A 19 -2.91 44.06 10.48
N VAL A 20 -2.61 43.53 9.29
CA VAL A 20 -2.51 44.38 8.09
C VAL A 20 -3.56 43.87 7.09
N VAL A 21 -4.70 44.54 7.06
CA VAL A 21 -5.69 44.51 5.98
C VAL A 21 -5.71 45.90 5.38
N VAL A 22 -5.16 46.06 4.17
CA VAL A 22 -5.48 47.10 3.18
C VAL A 22 -4.98 46.52 1.84
N ALA A 23 -5.75 46.29 0.78
CA ALA A 23 -6.42 47.32 0.00
C ALA A 23 -7.40 46.72 -1.03
N VAL A 24 -8.60 47.30 -1.07
CA VAL A 24 -9.38 47.68 -2.27
C VAL A 24 -9.90 46.56 -3.19
N GLY A 25 -11.23 46.38 -3.13
CA GLY A 25 -12.02 45.75 -4.19
C GLY A 25 -12.50 46.75 -5.25
N LEU A 26 -12.95 46.15 -6.37
CA LEU A 26 -13.78 46.67 -7.48
C LEU A 26 -13.10 47.49 -8.59
N THR A 27 -12.76 46.82 -9.70
CA THR A 27 -13.13 47.25 -11.06
C THR A 27 -13.29 46.05 -12.00
N THR A 28 -14.27 46.14 -12.90
CA THR A 28 -14.84 45.12 -13.79
C THR A 28 -14.02 44.79 -15.06
N ARG A 29 -14.21 43.55 -15.55
CA ARG A 29 -14.15 43.01 -16.94
C ARG A 29 -12.84 43.15 -17.76
N HIS A 30 -12.27 42.03 -18.22
CA HIS A 30 -12.35 41.55 -19.62
C HIS A 30 -11.64 40.19 -19.79
N SER A 31 -12.13 39.37 -20.72
CA SER A 31 -11.63 38.04 -21.09
C SER A 31 -10.30 38.08 -21.83
N SER A 32 -9.38 37.12 -21.58
CA SER A 32 -8.63 36.42 -22.65
C SER A 32 -7.73 35.30 -22.12
N SER A 33 -7.90 34.13 -22.75
CA SER A 33 -6.96 33.04 -23.05
C SER A 33 -5.68 32.84 -22.23
N GLY A 34 -5.50 31.57 -21.81
CA GLY A 34 -4.20 30.90 -21.84
C GLY A 34 -3.55 30.69 -20.48
N SER A 35 -3.86 29.58 -19.83
CA SER A 35 -2.93 28.95 -18.89
C SER A 35 -3.07 27.43 -18.98
N THR A 36 -2.18 26.89 -19.80
CA THR A 36 -1.55 25.57 -19.69
C THR A 36 -1.81 24.80 -18.39
N GLY A 37 -2.38 23.61 -18.56
CA GLY A 37 -2.13 22.39 -17.80
C GLY A 37 -1.78 22.51 -16.33
N SER A 38 -2.79 22.38 -15.48
CA SER A 38 -2.60 21.61 -14.24
C SER A 38 -2.91 20.15 -14.59
N PRO A 39 -1.96 19.20 -14.51
CA PRO A 39 -2.35 17.81 -14.47
C PRO A 39 -3.09 17.64 -13.15
N GLN A 40 -4.41 17.52 -13.26
CA GLN A 40 -5.24 16.90 -12.25
C GLN A 40 -4.49 15.65 -11.79
N ALA A 41 -4.04 15.67 -10.54
CA ALA A 41 -3.34 14.57 -9.91
C ALA A 41 -4.21 13.33 -10.08
N ALA A 42 -3.87 12.54 -11.09
CA ALA A 42 -4.45 11.24 -11.27
C ALA A 42 -3.97 10.45 -10.06
N SER A 43 -4.91 10.04 -9.22
CA SER A 43 -4.74 8.99 -8.23
C SER A 43 -4.42 7.69 -8.96
N THR A 44 -3.22 7.60 -9.54
CA THR A 44 -2.66 6.33 -10.00
C THR A 44 -1.84 5.78 -8.84
N THR A 45 -2.55 5.24 -7.85
CA THR A 45 -2.07 4.16 -6.97
C THR A 45 -1.89 2.88 -7.80
N ALA A 46 -1.44 2.99 -9.04
CA ALA A 46 -1.14 1.87 -9.89
C ALA A 46 0.26 1.44 -9.49
N LEU A 47 0.32 0.44 -8.61
CA LEU A 47 1.52 -0.36 -8.44
C LEU A 47 2.04 -0.74 -9.83
N PRO A 48 3.34 -0.63 -10.08
CA PRO A 48 3.91 -0.93 -11.39
C PRO A 48 3.48 -2.32 -11.91
N PRO A 49 3.25 -2.48 -13.23
CA PRO A 49 2.86 -3.75 -13.84
C PRO A 49 3.84 -4.87 -13.46
N GLY A 50 3.34 -6.04 -13.06
CA GLY A 50 4.15 -7.18 -12.59
C GLY A 50 4.05 -7.48 -11.08
N HIS A 51 3.17 -6.79 -10.38
CA HIS A 51 2.87 -7.02 -8.97
C HIS A 51 2.08 -8.34 -8.75
N PRO A 52 2.53 -9.29 -7.91
CA PRO A 52 1.82 -10.54 -7.59
C PRO A 52 0.43 -10.35 -6.98
N THR A 53 0.11 -9.21 -6.34
CA THR A 53 -1.26 -8.93 -5.87
C THR A 53 -2.11 -8.08 -6.82
N VAL A 54 -1.55 -7.54 -7.92
CA VAL A 54 -2.34 -6.88 -8.97
C VAL A 54 -2.66 -7.94 -10.01
N ASN A 55 -3.82 -8.56 -9.85
CA ASN A 55 -4.44 -9.48 -10.82
C ASN A 55 -3.43 -10.16 -11.76
N PRO A 56 -2.56 -11.07 -11.26
CA PRO A 56 -1.49 -11.67 -12.05
C PRO A 56 -2.04 -12.51 -13.23
N THR A 57 -3.33 -12.78 -13.20
CA THR A 57 -4.09 -13.51 -14.22
C THR A 57 -4.62 -12.64 -15.36
N GLY A 58 -4.62 -11.31 -15.23
CA GLY A 58 -5.35 -10.43 -16.17
C GLY A 58 -6.85 -10.73 -16.22
N ALA A 59 -7.39 -11.32 -15.15
CA ALA A 59 -8.78 -11.77 -15.07
C ALA A 59 -9.73 -10.58 -15.21
N SER A 60 -10.68 -10.66 -16.13
CA SER A 60 -11.70 -9.63 -16.26
C SER A 60 -12.61 -9.59 -15.02
N SER A 61 -13.38 -8.52 -14.86
CA SER A 61 -14.44 -8.45 -13.84
C SER A 61 -15.44 -9.61 -13.95
N ALA A 62 -15.69 -10.10 -15.17
CA ALA A 62 -16.53 -11.27 -15.42
C ALA A 62 -15.88 -12.57 -14.91
N ASP A 63 -14.57 -12.73 -15.13
CA ASP A 63 -13.82 -13.90 -14.64
C ASP A 63 -13.77 -13.93 -13.12
N LEU A 64 -13.52 -12.79 -12.48
CA LEU A 64 -13.55 -12.65 -11.02
C LEU A 64 -14.92 -12.98 -10.44
N SER A 65 -15.99 -12.49 -11.08
CA SER A 65 -17.37 -12.78 -10.66
C SER A 65 -17.68 -14.28 -10.74
N LYS A 66 -17.26 -14.94 -11.82
CA LYS A 66 -17.42 -16.40 -12.00
C LYS A 66 -16.61 -17.18 -10.96
N MET A 67 -15.38 -16.76 -10.69
CA MET A 67 -14.50 -17.38 -9.69
C MET A 67 -15.10 -17.27 -8.27
N ILE A 68 -15.58 -16.09 -7.89
CA ILE A 68 -16.26 -15.86 -6.62
C ILE A 68 -17.48 -16.78 -6.48
N ALA A 69 -18.33 -16.88 -7.50
CA ALA A 69 -19.51 -17.75 -7.47
C ALA A 69 -19.13 -19.23 -7.28
N ALA A 70 -18.11 -19.72 -8.00
CA ALA A 70 -17.65 -21.10 -7.88
C ALA A 70 -17.08 -21.40 -6.49
N LEU A 71 -16.26 -20.49 -5.94
CA LEU A 71 -15.69 -20.63 -4.59
C LEU A 71 -16.77 -20.60 -3.50
N LYS A 72 -17.78 -19.74 -3.62
CA LYS A 72 -18.95 -19.74 -2.72
C LYS A 72 -19.70 -21.07 -2.77
N ALA A 73 -19.92 -21.64 -3.95
CA ALA A 73 -20.56 -22.95 -4.09
C ALA A 73 -19.74 -24.09 -3.46
N LYS A 74 -18.40 -24.02 -3.58
CA LYS A 74 -17.49 -24.97 -2.92
C LYS A 74 -17.56 -24.86 -1.39
N LEU A 75 -17.55 -23.63 -0.86
CA LEU A 75 -17.68 -23.37 0.58
C LEU A 75 -19.07 -23.70 1.14
N ALA A 76 -20.13 -23.66 0.33
CA ALA A 76 -21.45 -24.14 0.75
C ALA A 76 -21.44 -25.66 1.04
N LYS A 77 -20.61 -26.42 0.31
CA LYS A 77 -20.43 -27.87 0.52
C LYS A 77 -19.41 -28.17 1.61
N ASN A 78 -18.34 -27.39 1.69
CA ASN A 78 -17.30 -27.51 2.71
C ASN A 78 -16.94 -26.15 3.33
N PRO A 79 -17.65 -25.70 4.38
CA PRO A 79 -17.49 -24.36 4.94
C PRO A 79 -16.14 -24.08 5.61
N LYS A 80 -15.34 -25.13 5.85
CA LYS A 80 -14.04 -25.07 6.55
C LYS A 80 -12.86 -25.35 5.61
N ASP A 81 -13.08 -25.38 4.29
CA ASP A 81 -11.99 -25.52 3.32
C ASP A 81 -11.14 -24.25 3.28
N ILE A 82 -10.02 -24.25 4.01
CA ILE A 82 -9.11 -23.11 4.15
C ILE A 82 -8.65 -22.59 2.79
N ASN A 83 -8.26 -23.48 1.88
CA ASN A 83 -7.79 -23.09 0.55
C ASN A 83 -8.87 -22.35 -0.25
N SER A 84 -10.15 -22.72 -0.08
CA SER A 84 -11.26 -22.02 -0.71
C SER A 84 -11.59 -20.70 -0.03
N LEU A 85 -11.41 -20.59 1.29
CA LEU A 85 -11.55 -19.32 2.02
C LEU A 85 -10.49 -18.33 1.57
N GLU A 86 -9.23 -18.75 1.53
CA GLU A 86 -8.10 -17.99 1.02
C GLU A 86 -8.31 -17.53 -0.41
N SER A 87 -8.65 -18.46 -1.31
CA SER A 87 -8.91 -18.14 -2.72
C SER A 87 -10.06 -17.16 -2.87
N LEU A 88 -11.12 -17.30 -2.05
CA LEU A 88 -12.26 -16.39 -2.08
C LEU A 88 -11.90 -15.00 -1.53
N GLY A 89 -11.08 -14.95 -0.48
CA GLY A 89 -10.52 -13.70 0.05
C GLY A 89 -9.71 -12.95 -1.02
N THR A 90 -8.81 -13.66 -1.71
CA THR A 90 -8.00 -13.10 -2.79
C THR A 90 -8.88 -12.64 -3.96
N ALA A 91 -9.90 -13.42 -4.35
CA ALA A 91 -10.83 -13.04 -5.41
C ALA A 91 -11.61 -11.76 -5.05
N TYR A 92 -12.06 -11.62 -3.81
CA TYR A 92 -12.71 -10.40 -3.34
C TYR A 92 -11.75 -9.21 -3.31
N PHE A 93 -10.50 -9.40 -2.87
CA PHE A 93 -9.48 -8.35 -2.89
C PHE A 93 -9.21 -7.85 -4.31
N MET A 94 -9.03 -8.76 -5.27
CA MET A 94 -8.85 -8.42 -6.70
C MET A 94 -10.08 -7.74 -7.31
N SER A 95 -11.26 -7.94 -6.72
CA SER A 95 -12.51 -7.26 -7.11
C SER A 95 -12.79 -6.01 -6.28
N GLU A 96 -11.79 -5.52 -5.53
CA GLU A 96 -11.87 -4.34 -4.65
C GLU A 96 -12.94 -4.44 -3.54
N GLN A 97 -13.42 -5.65 -3.25
CA GLN A 97 -14.37 -5.94 -2.18
C GLN A 97 -13.63 -6.24 -0.87
N TYR A 98 -12.95 -5.23 -0.32
CA TYR A 98 -12.00 -5.41 0.78
C TYR A 98 -12.62 -5.95 2.07
N ASP A 99 -13.84 -5.56 2.43
CA ASP A 99 -14.51 -6.09 3.64
C ASP A 99 -14.87 -7.58 3.49
N SER A 100 -15.31 -7.99 2.29
CA SER A 100 -15.57 -9.40 1.97
C SER A 100 -14.28 -10.21 1.98
N ALA A 101 -13.18 -9.63 1.50
CA ALA A 101 -11.85 -10.24 1.53
C ALA A 101 -11.37 -10.47 2.97
N GLN A 102 -11.40 -9.42 3.79
CA GLN A 102 -11.07 -9.48 5.21
C GLN A 102 -11.87 -10.59 5.91
N GLN A 103 -13.18 -10.65 5.71
CA GLN A 103 -14.02 -11.67 6.33
C GLN A 103 -13.58 -13.10 6.00
N GLN A 104 -13.13 -13.37 4.76
CA GLN A 104 -12.69 -14.72 4.40
C GLN A 104 -11.31 -15.05 4.97
N PHE A 105 -10.36 -14.09 4.98
CA PHE A 105 -9.06 -14.30 5.60
C PHE A 105 -9.19 -14.47 7.12
N ASP A 106 -10.06 -13.71 7.79
CA ASP A 106 -10.35 -13.89 9.21
C ASP A 106 -10.93 -15.28 9.50
N ARG A 107 -11.78 -15.81 8.61
CA ARG A 107 -12.29 -17.19 8.72
C ARG A 107 -11.18 -18.22 8.52
N ALA A 108 -10.28 -18.02 7.56
CA ALA A 108 -9.14 -18.90 7.35
C ALA A 108 -8.23 -18.91 8.59
N LEU A 109 -7.89 -17.74 9.14
CA LEU A 109 -7.07 -17.60 10.35
C LEU A 109 -7.71 -18.16 11.61
N LYS A 110 -9.05 -18.16 11.72
CA LYS A 110 -9.75 -18.88 12.80
C LYS A 110 -9.58 -20.39 12.71
N LEU A 111 -9.45 -20.94 11.51
CA LEU A 111 -9.26 -22.38 11.29
C LEU A 111 -7.78 -22.79 11.36
N ARG A 112 -6.88 -21.92 10.91
CA ARG A 112 -5.43 -22.09 10.95
C ARG A 112 -4.77 -20.83 11.52
N PRO A 113 -4.70 -20.71 12.86
CA PRO A 113 -4.02 -19.58 13.49
C PRO A 113 -2.54 -19.53 13.10
N GLY A 114 -2.06 -18.34 12.75
CA GLY A 114 -0.65 -18.13 12.40
C GLY A 114 -0.27 -18.56 10.97
N ASP A 115 -1.26 -18.81 10.11
CA ASP A 115 -1.06 -19.00 8.69
C ASP A 115 -0.38 -17.77 8.04
N PRO A 116 0.84 -17.91 7.52
CA PRO A 116 1.56 -16.78 6.96
C PRO A 116 0.85 -16.20 5.74
N TYR A 117 0.30 -17.05 4.86
CA TYR A 117 -0.38 -16.59 3.64
C TYR A 117 -1.64 -15.78 3.97
N ALA A 118 -2.54 -16.34 4.79
CA ALA A 118 -3.74 -15.61 5.16
C ALA A 118 -3.43 -14.32 5.95
N THR A 119 -2.33 -14.29 6.71
CA THR A 119 -1.90 -13.10 7.46
C THR A 119 -1.34 -12.00 6.54
N THR A 120 -0.48 -12.33 5.57
CA THR A 120 0.05 -11.34 4.61
C THR A 120 -1.05 -10.80 3.70
N GLN A 121 -1.95 -11.66 3.22
CA GLN A 121 -3.10 -11.20 2.43
C GLN A 121 -4.03 -10.27 3.23
N LEU A 122 -4.26 -10.57 4.51
CA LEU A 122 -5.01 -9.68 5.40
C LEU A 122 -4.29 -8.34 5.61
N ALA A 123 -2.97 -8.34 5.73
CA ALA A 123 -2.18 -7.10 5.78
C ALA A 123 -2.39 -6.25 4.52
N MET A 124 -2.38 -6.87 3.33
CA MET A 124 -2.66 -6.17 2.08
C MET A 124 -4.08 -5.62 2.00
N VAL A 125 -5.06 -6.31 2.60
CA VAL A 125 -6.43 -5.76 2.76
C VAL A 125 -6.43 -4.52 3.64
N TYR A 126 -5.68 -4.50 4.76
CA TYR A 126 -5.55 -3.31 5.60
C TYR A 126 -4.85 -2.16 4.88
N HIS A 127 -3.79 -2.44 4.12
CA HIS A 127 -3.12 -1.45 3.28
C HIS A 127 -4.08 -0.83 2.25
N ALA A 128 -4.86 -1.65 1.54
CA ALA A 128 -5.86 -1.15 0.59
C ALA A 128 -6.97 -0.31 1.25
N LYS A 129 -7.24 -0.54 2.53
CA LYS A 129 -8.15 0.26 3.37
C LYS A 129 -7.49 1.51 3.97
N GLY A 130 -6.20 1.73 3.74
CA GLY A 130 -5.42 2.86 4.24
C GLY A 130 -4.89 2.69 5.66
N ASP A 131 -4.99 1.50 6.26
CA ASP A 131 -4.44 1.19 7.59
C ASP A 131 -3.08 0.50 7.45
N ASP A 132 -2.09 1.28 7.01
CA ASP A 132 -0.72 0.81 6.84
C ASP A 132 -0.07 0.41 8.17
N THR A 133 -0.50 1.01 9.27
CA THR A 133 0.02 0.67 10.60
C THR A 133 -0.32 -0.79 10.91
N LYS A 134 -1.59 -1.19 10.69
CA LYS A 134 -2.01 -2.57 10.90
C LYS A 134 -1.39 -3.53 9.90
N ALA A 135 -1.26 -3.12 8.64
CA ALA A 135 -0.62 -3.92 7.61
C ALA A 135 0.83 -4.28 7.99
N VAL A 136 1.63 -3.28 8.38
CA VAL A 136 3.03 -3.47 8.80
C VAL A 136 3.12 -4.32 10.07
N GLU A 137 2.21 -4.13 11.05
CA GLU A 137 2.17 -4.96 12.26
C GLU A 137 1.98 -6.45 11.92
N LEU A 138 1.01 -6.76 11.04
CA LEU A 138 0.73 -8.14 10.62
C LEU A 138 1.91 -8.77 9.88
N ILE A 139 2.51 -8.04 8.94
CA ILE A 139 3.68 -8.52 8.18
C ILE A 139 4.88 -8.76 9.10
N ASN A 140 5.16 -7.85 10.03
CA ASN A 140 6.23 -8.04 11.02
C ASN A 140 5.96 -9.24 11.92
N GLY A 141 4.69 -9.53 12.24
CA GLY A 141 4.30 -10.74 12.97
C GLY A 141 4.60 -12.04 12.19
N VAL A 142 4.50 -12.02 10.86
CA VAL A 142 4.94 -13.14 9.99
C VAL A 142 6.46 -13.24 10.00
N LEU A 143 7.16 -12.12 9.75
CA LEU A 143 8.63 -12.06 9.71
C LEU A 143 9.29 -12.43 11.04
N ALA A 144 8.62 -12.21 12.17
CA ALA A 144 9.11 -12.65 13.47
C ALA A 144 9.15 -14.18 13.63
N LYS A 145 8.33 -14.91 12.85
CA LYS A 145 8.28 -16.39 12.85
C LYS A 145 9.13 -16.98 11.72
N ASP A 146 9.09 -16.33 10.57
CA ASP A 146 9.88 -16.68 9.40
C ASP A 146 10.50 -15.42 8.78
N ALA A 147 11.74 -15.15 9.18
CA ALA A 147 12.49 -13.99 8.71
C ALA A 147 12.88 -14.07 7.22
N ASN A 148 12.64 -15.21 6.56
CA ASN A 148 12.90 -15.40 5.13
C ASN A 148 11.61 -15.58 4.33
N CYS A 149 10.45 -15.21 4.88
CA CYS A 149 9.19 -15.22 4.13
C CYS A 149 9.28 -14.19 2.99
N GLN A 150 9.43 -14.70 1.76
CA GLN A 150 9.69 -13.89 0.58
C GLN A 150 8.53 -12.92 0.29
N GLU A 151 7.29 -13.42 0.36
CA GLU A 151 6.07 -12.64 0.17
C GLU A 151 5.96 -11.50 1.18
N ALA A 152 6.28 -11.74 2.44
CA ALA A 152 6.18 -10.74 3.51
C ALA A 152 7.15 -9.56 3.28
N HIS A 153 8.39 -9.83 2.87
CA HIS A 153 9.32 -8.77 2.48
C HIS A 153 8.84 -7.99 1.26
N TYR A 154 8.26 -8.68 0.28
CA TYR A 154 7.75 -8.03 -0.91
C TYR A 154 6.57 -7.09 -0.59
N ASP A 155 5.59 -7.56 0.19
CA ASP A 155 4.44 -6.78 0.65
C ASP A 155 4.86 -5.57 1.50
N LEU A 156 5.90 -5.71 2.32
CA LEU A 156 6.45 -4.59 3.08
C LEU A 156 7.08 -3.53 2.17
N ALA A 157 7.79 -3.96 1.11
CA ALA A 157 8.36 -3.05 0.12
C ALA A 157 7.27 -2.24 -0.60
N ILE A 158 6.14 -2.86 -0.90
CA ILE A 158 4.97 -2.24 -1.54
C ILE A 158 4.38 -1.16 -0.64
N ILE A 159 4.16 -1.48 0.64
CA ILE A 159 3.63 -0.52 1.60
C ILE A 159 4.56 0.68 1.71
N TYR A 160 5.87 0.47 1.87
CA TYR A 160 6.84 1.58 1.92
C TYR A 160 6.90 2.38 0.62
N PHE A 161 6.78 1.73 -0.53
CA PHE A 161 6.74 2.41 -1.82
C PHE A 161 5.52 3.33 -1.94
N SER A 162 4.34 2.85 -1.51
CA SER A 162 3.12 3.66 -1.51
C SER A 162 3.23 4.91 -0.63
N GLN A 163 4.04 4.83 0.44
CA GLN A 163 4.35 5.92 1.37
C GLN A 163 5.46 6.86 0.87
N GLN A 164 5.96 6.66 -0.37
CA GLN A 164 7.13 7.36 -0.92
C GLN A 164 8.43 7.15 -0.12
N ASN A 165 8.48 6.14 0.76
CA ASN A 165 9.70 5.75 1.46
C ASN A 165 10.53 4.82 0.57
N LEU A 166 11.11 5.39 -0.48
CA LEU A 166 11.80 4.65 -1.53
C LEU A 166 13.03 3.89 -1.02
N ASP A 167 13.73 4.42 -0.01
CA ASP A 167 14.88 3.75 0.58
C ASP A 167 14.48 2.46 1.30
N ALA A 168 13.41 2.51 2.11
CA ALA A 168 12.90 1.34 2.79
C ALA A 168 12.30 0.32 1.81
N ALA A 169 11.53 0.79 0.81
CA ALA A 169 10.99 -0.06 -0.24
C ALA A 169 12.11 -0.82 -0.97
N LYS A 170 13.17 -0.11 -1.38
CA LYS A 170 14.33 -0.71 -2.03
C LYS A 170 15.07 -1.71 -1.17
N ALA A 171 15.21 -1.43 0.12
CA ALA A 171 15.84 -2.37 1.06
C ALA A 171 15.05 -3.68 1.15
N GLU A 172 13.73 -3.61 1.24
CA GLU A 172 12.86 -4.80 1.32
C GLU A 172 12.78 -5.58 -0.01
N TRP A 173 12.75 -4.89 -1.16
CA TRP A 173 12.86 -5.57 -2.45
C TRP A 173 14.22 -6.26 -2.66
N LYS A 174 15.32 -5.67 -2.16
CA LYS A 174 16.64 -6.34 -2.18
C LYS A 174 16.63 -7.62 -1.34
N LYS A 175 16.01 -7.61 -0.16
CA LYS A 175 15.84 -8.82 0.66
C LYS A 175 14.99 -9.87 -0.07
N THR A 176 13.87 -9.45 -0.65
CA THR A 176 12.98 -10.33 -1.42
C THR A 176 13.73 -11.04 -2.56
N ALA A 177 14.49 -10.29 -3.35
CA ALA A 177 15.28 -10.84 -4.46
C ALA A 177 16.42 -11.76 -3.98
N ALA A 178 16.98 -11.50 -2.80
CA ALA A 178 18.05 -12.31 -2.23
C ALA A 178 17.58 -13.66 -1.66
N ILE A 179 16.34 -13.75 -1.18
CA ILE A 179 15.78 -14.99 -0.61
C ILE A 179 15.69 -16.10 -1.66
N ASP A 180 14.96 -15.85 -2.75
CA ASP A 180 14.93 -16.73 -3.91
C ASP A 180 14.74 -15.91 -5.20
N PRO A 181 15.82 -15.60 -5.93
CA PRO A 181 15.74 -14.79 -7.14
C PRO A 181 15.07 -15.51 -8.32
N THR A 182 14.82 -16.83 -8.21
CA THR A 182 14.25 -17.62 -9.31
C THR A 182 12.72 -17.58 -9.33
N THR A 183 12.08 -17.26 -8.20
CA THR A 183 10.64 -17.10 -8.12
C THR A 183 10.18 -15.86 -8.89
N LYS A 184 8.92 -15.85 -9.31
CA LYS A 184 8.32 -14.66 -9.97
C LYS A 184 8.41 -13.42 -9.07
N ILE A 185 8.24 -13.58 -7.77
CA ILE A 185 8.31 -12.49 -6.79
C ILE A 185 9.76 -12.00 -6.64
N GLY A 186 10.74 -12.90 -6.58
CA GLY A 186 12.16 -12.55 -6.54
C GLY A 186 12.62 -11.82 -7.81
N GLN A 187 12.21 -12.30 -9.00
CA GLN A 187 12.47 -11.63 -10.27
C GLN A 187 11.82 -10.24 -10.35
N ALA A 188 10.55 -10.13 -9.93
CA ALA A 188 9.85 -8.85 -9.88
C ALA A 188 10.53 -7.87 -8.91
N ALA A 189 10.93 -8.34 -7.72
CA ALA A 189 11.66 -7.53 -6.76
C ALA A 189 13.00 -7.04 -7.32
N GLN A 190 13.76 -7.89 -8.02
CA GLN A 190 14.99 -7.49 -8.67
C GLN A 190 14.76 -6.43 -9.75
N ASN A 191 13.68 -6.58 -10.54
CA ASN A 191 13.30 -5.58 -11.53
C ASN A 191 12.98 -4.22 -10.89
N PHE A 192 12.32 -4.19 -9.73
CA PHE A 192 12.11 -2.96 -8.98
C PHE A 192 13.42 -2.33 -8.51
N VAL A 193 14.33 -3.15 -7.96
CA VAL A 193 15.67 -2.71 -7.57
C VAL A 193 16.43 -2.10 -8.76
N ASP A 194 16.35 -2.73 -9.93
CA ASP A 194 17.00 -2.26 -11.14
C ASP A 194 16.44 -0.90 -11.59
N LEU A 195 15.11 -0.74 -11.63
CA LEU A 195 14.46 0.53 -11.96
C LEU A 195 14.90 1.67 -11.04
N MET A 196 14.91 1.45 -9.73
CA MET A 196 15.32 2.47 -8.77
C MET A 196 16.83 2.77 -8.81
N GLU A 197 17.63 1.93 -9.47
CA GLU A 197 19.06 2.13 -9.70
C GLU A 197 19.37 2.64 -11.11
N GLY A 198 18.34 2.94 -11.92
CA GLY A 198 18.49 3.39 -13.30
C GLY A 198 19.00 2.30 -14.25
N ARG A 199 18.84 1.03 -13.86
CA ARG A 199 19.22 -0.15 -14.67
C ARG A 199 18.01 -0.68 -15.44
N THR A 200 18.26 -1.36 -16.55
CA THR A 200 17.22 -1.98 -17.37
C THR A 200 16.67 -3.26 -16.71
N PRO A 201 15.36 -3.37 -16.45
CA PRO A 201 14.76 -4.58 -15.89
C PRO A 201 14.88 -5.77 -16.86
N LYS A 202 14.90 -6.99 -16.31
CA LYS A 202 14.88 -8.22 -17.11
C LYS A 202 13.44 -8.70 -17.32
N PRO A 203 13.13 -9.35 -18.46
CA PRO A 203 11.84 -10.01 -18.61
C PRO A 203 11.64 -11.03 -17.49
N THR A 204 10.51 -10.97 -16.78
CA THR A 204 10.11 -12.04 -15.87
C THR A 204 9.74 -13.26 -16.72
N THR A 205 10.38 -14.39 -16.49
CA THR A 205 10.12 -15.60 -17.29
C THR A 205 8.74 -16.17 -16.94
N THR A 206 7.82 -16.23 -17.91
CA THR A 206 6.56 -16.99 -17.80
C THR A 206 6.78 -18.38 -18.39
N PRO A 207 6.45 -19.48 -17.67
CA PRO A 207 6.20 -20.77 -18.30
C PRO A 207 4.94 -20.71 -19.18
#